data_AF-A0A7W4E3S9-F1
#
_entry.id   AF-A0A7W4E3S9-F1
#
_cell.length_a   1.000
_cell.length_b   1.000
_cell.length_c   1.000
_cell.angle_alpha   90.00
_cell.angle_beta   90.00
_cell.angle_gamma   90.00
#
_symmetry.space_group_name_H-M   'P 1'
#
loop_
_entity.id
_entity.type
_entity.pdbx_description
1 polymer ?
#
loop_
_entity_poly.entity_id
_entity_poly.type
_entity_poly.pdbx_seq_one_letter_code
_entity_poly.pdbx_strand_id
1 'polypeptide(L)'
;MNANNNQHLEESHEEDFLNDLLLEAGFDPEEDDFDQLKAELEPVLMDRIMASVFEALSESQRQEVMKLFDAGKEAEALEKIEKLIPDYDNFLAEVFANFHDEYLANMELPE
;
A
#
# COMPACT_ATOMS: atom_id res chain seq x y z
N MET A 1 -14.02 -23.87 -1.59
CA MET A 1 -13.45 -22.97 -2.60
C MET A 1 -13.93 -21.58 -2.24
N ASN A 2 -13.05 -20.74 -1.71
CA ASN A 2 -13.17 -19.27 -1.63
C ASN A 2 -11.92 -18.76 -0.88
N ALA A 3 -10.81 -18.77 -1.59
CA ALA A 3 -9.63 -17.96 -1.28
C ALA A 3 -9.37 -17.25 -2.62
N ASN A 4 -9.62 -15.94 -2.68
CA ASN A 4 -9.22 -14.99 -3.75
C ASN A 4 -10.05 -13.68 -3.76
N ASN A 5 -11.04 -13.49 -2.88
CA ASN A 5 -11.83 -12.25 -2.92
C ASN A 5 -11.13 -11.04 -2.26
N ASN A 6 -10.20 -11.24 -1.33
CA ASN A 6 -9.54 -10.11 -0.64
C ASN A 6 -8.43 -9.48 -1.49
N GLN A 7 -7.60 -10.28 -2.17
CA GLN A 7 -6.53 -9.74 -3.05
C GLN A 7 -7.11 -8.87 -4.18
N HIS A 8 -8.23 -9.28 -4.77
CA HIS A 8 -8.87 -8.52 -5.84
C HIS A 8 -9.57 -7.24 -5.35
N LEU A 9 -9.90 -7.15 -4.05
CA LEU A 9 -10.42 -5.93 -3.42
C LEU A 9 -9.28 -4.97 -3.07
N GLU A 10 -8.18 -5.48 -2.51
CA GLU A 10 -6.95 -4.72 -2.22
C GLU A 10 -6.36 -4.10 -3.49
N GLU A 11 -6.19 -4.90 -4.56
CA GLU A 11 -5.71 -4.42 -5.87
C GLU A 11 -6.61 -3.32 -6.46
N SER A 12 -7.95 -3.44 -6.32
CA SER A 12 -8.86 -2.40 -6.80
C SER A 12 -8.82 -1.12 -5.95
N HIS A 13 -8.59 -1.25 -4.64
CA HIS A 13 -8.47 -0.11 -3.74
C HIS A 13 -7.14 0.66 -3.96
N GLU A 14 -6.07 -0.06 -4.28
CA GLU A 14 -4.77 0.52 -4.61
C GLU A 14 -4.78 1.24 -5.97
N GLU A 15 -5.35 0.61 -7.00
CA GLU A 15 -5.44 1.22 -8.32
C GLU A 15 -6.33 2.48 -8.31
N ASP A 16 -7.49 2.43 -7.64
CA ASP A 16 -8.38 3.58 -7.47
C ASP A 16 -7.66 4.71 -6.69
N PHE A 17 -6.93 4.37 -5.63
CA PHE A 17 -6.15 5.34 -4.85
C PHE A 17 -5.07 6.04 -5.69
N LEU A 18 -4.28 5.29 -6.47
CA LEU A 18 -3.23 5.88 -7.28
C LEU A 18 -3.79 6.73 -8.42
N ASN A 19 -4.92 6.33 -9.01
CA ASN A 19 -5.62 7.16 -9.99
C ASN A 19 -6.06 8.50 -9.38
N ASP A 20 -6.72 8.47 -8.22
CA ASP A 20 -7.18 9.68 -7.53
C ASP A 20 -5.98 10.58 -7.15
N LEU A 21 -4.90 9.99 -6.61
CA LEU A 21 -3.69 10.72 -6.26
C LEU A 21 -3.07 11.44 -7.46
N LEU A 22 -2.99 10.80 -8.62
CA LEU A 22 -2.44 11.39 -9.83
C LEU A 22 -3.31 12.54 -10.37
N LEU A 23 -4.64 12.39 -10.30
CA LEU A 23 -5.56 13.46 -10.66
C LEU A 23 -5.43 14.67 -9.72
N GLU A 24 -5.33 14.44 -8.41
CA GLU A 24 -5.14 15.52 -7.42
C GLU A 24 -3.77 16.20 -7.54
N ALA A 25 -2.76 15.43 -7.93
CA ALA A 25 -1.43 15.91 -8.29
C ALA A 25 -1.43 16.77 -9.57
N GLY A 26 -2.51 16.73 -10.36
CA GLY A 26 -2.68 17.57 -11.54
C GLY A 26 -2.18 16.95 -12.85
N PHE A 27 -1.94 15.64 -12.86
CA PHE A 27 -1.70 14.90 -14.09
C PHE A 27 -3.01 14.71 -14.87
N ASP A 28 -2.93 14.75 -16.20
CA ASP A 28 -4.06 14.55 -17.10
C ASP A 28 -4.01 13.14 -17.69
N PRO A 29 -5.02 12.28 -17.47
CA PRO A 29 -5.04 10.92 -18.02
C PRO A 29 -5.07 10.85 -19.56
N GLU A 30 -5.38 11.96 -20.25
CA GLU A 30 -5.32 12.04 -21.72
C GLU A 30 -3.95 12.49 -22.25
N GLU A 31 -3.19 13.27 -21.47
CA GLU A 31 -1.88 13.82 -21.89
C GLU A 31 -0.69 13.10 -21.25
N ASP A 32 -0.85 12.62 -20.01
CA ASP A 32 0.16 11.94 -19.21
C ASP A 32 -0.03 10.42 -19.23
N ASP A 33 1.08 9.69 -19.14
CA ASP A 33 1.06 8.23 -19.12
C ASP A 33 0.73 7.72 -17.71
N PHE A 34 -0.57 7.71 -17.37
CA PHE A 34 -1.08 7.23 -16.09
C PHE A 34 -0.66 5.79 -15.78
N ASP A 35 -0.61 4.92 -16.79
CA ASP A 35 -0.22 3.52 -16.57
C ASP A 35 1.25 3.43 -16.17
N GLN A 36 2.14 4.22 -16.80
CA GLN A 36 3.53 4.32 -16.38
C GLN A 36 3.66 4.94 -14.99
N LEU A 37 2.96 6.05 -14.72
CA LEU A 37 3.03 6.74 -13.42
C LEU A 37 2.55 5.82 -12.28
N LYS A 38 1.45 5.09 -12.48
CA LYS A 38 0.98 4.07 -11.52
C LYS A 38 2.01 2.97 -11.31
N ALA A 39 2.58 2.43 -12.39
CA ALA A 39 3.59 1.38 -12.29
C ALA A 39 4.88 1.83 -11.56
N GLU A 40 5.19 3.14 -11.59
CA GLU A 40 6.28 3.73 -10.82
C GLU A 40 5.91 3.95 -9.34
N LEU A 41 4.66 4.33 -9.05
CA LEU A 41 4.18 4.62 -7.69
C LEU A 41 3.78 3.39 -6.88
N GLU A 42 3.20 2.37 -7.52
CA GLU A 42 2.77 1.11 -6.89
C GLU A 42 3.85 0.48 -6.01
N PRO A 43 5.11 0.25 -6.48
CA PRO A 43 6.13 -0.33 -5.61
C PRO A 43 6.50 0.57 -4.43
N VAL A 44 6.44 1.89 -4.59
CA VAL A 44 6.75 2.86 -3.51
C VAL A 44 5.65 2.84 -2.44
N LEU A 45 4.38 2.79 -2.87
CA LEU A 45 3.24 2.63 -1.98
C LEU A 45 3.33 1.30 -1.20
N MET A 46 3.63 0.20 -1.90
CA MET A 46 3.79 -1.12 -1.27
C MET A 46 4.94 -1.14 -0.26
N ASP A 47 6.08 -0.53 -0.58
CA ASP A 47 7.19 -0.38 0.36
C ASP A 47 6.77 0.44 1.59
N ARG A 48 5.97 1.49 1.41
CA ARG A 48 5.44 2.32 2.51
C ARG A 48 4.50 1.54 3.41
N ILE A 49 3.57 0.78 2.84
CA ILE A 49 2.65 -0.10 3.57
C ILE A 49 3.45 -1.12 4.38
N MET A 50 4.36 -1.83 3.72
CA MET A 50 5.19 -2.85 4.37
C MET A 50 6.06 -2.27 5.47
N ALA A 51 6.74 -1.14 5.24
CA ALA A 51 7.53 -0.48 6.27
C ALA A 51 6.68 -0.11 7.49
N SER A 52 5.50 0.47 7.27
CA SER A 52 4.58 0.87 8.33
C SER A 52 4.07 -0.34 9.12
N VAL A 53 3.70 -1.42 8.42
CA VAL A 53 3.29 -2.70 9.02
C VAL A 53 4.40 -3.24 9.91
N PHE A 54 5.63 -3.33 9.38
CA PHE A 54 6.75 -3.83 10.15
C PHE A 54 7.03 -2.93 11.36
N GLU A 55 6.96 -1.62 11.23
CA GLU A 55 7.10 -0.67 12.35
C GLU A 55 6.09 -0.89 13.47
N ALA A 56 4.82 -1.16 13.12
CA ALA A 56 3.75 -1.44 14.07
C ALA A 56 3.93 -2.78 14.83
N LEU A 57 4.66 -3.73 14.24
CA LEU A 57 4.93 -5.03 14.85
C LEU A 57 6.15 -4.98 15.78
N SER A 58 6.08 -5.72 16.89
CA SER A 58 7.24 -6.01 17.75
C SER A 58 8.25 -6.93 17.05
N GLU A 59 9.50 -6.95 17.50
CA GLU A 59 10.55 -7.77 16.88
C GLU A 59 10.19 -9.26 16.78
N SER A 60 9.58 -9.84 17.81
CA SER A 60 9.13 -11.24 17.77
C SER A 60 8.01 -11.46 16.74
N GLN A 61 7.07 -10.51 16.62
CA GLN A 61 5.99 -10.58 15.64
C GLN A 61 6.55 -10.48 14.21
N ARG A 62 7.50 -9.57 13.96
CA ARG A 62 8.20 -9.44 12.67
C ARG A 62 8.86 -10.74 12.27
N GLN A 63 9.58 -11.40 13.19
CA GLN A 63 10.23 -12.68 12.91
C GLN A 63 9.24 -13.80 12.57
N GLU A 64 8.07 -13.83 13.19
CA GLU A 64 7.04 -14.82 12.85
C GLU A 64 6.45 -14.58 11.46
N VAL A 65 6.22 -13.32 11.11
CA VAL A 65 5.73 -12.91 9.79
C VAL A 65 6.77 -13.19 8.69
N MET A 66 8.04 -12.83 8.92
CA MET A 66 9.14 -13.10 7.98
C MET A 66 9.30 -14.59 7.67
N LYS A 67 9.15 -15.47 8.66
CA LYS A 67 9.19 -16.93 8.42
C LYS A 67 8.10 -17.42 7.47
N LEU A 68 6.95 -16.75 7.44
CA LEU A 68 5.86 -17.08 6.51
C LEU A 68 6.20 -16.62 5.10
N PHE A 69 6.76 -15.41 4.95
CA PHE A 69 7.27 -14.94 3.67
C PHE A 69 8.40 -15.82 3.12
N ASP A 70 9.39 -16.17 3.94
CA ASP A 70 10.49 -17.08 3.56
C ASP A 70 10.00 -18.47 3.12
N ALA A 71 8.84 -18.89 3.62
CA ALA A 71 8.19 -20.15 3.28
C ALA A 71 7.25 -20.05 2.05
N GLY A 72 7.15 -18.88 1.39
CA GLY A 72 6.24 -18.64 0.28
C GLY A 72 4.76 -18.64 0.69
N LYS A 73 4.46 -18.34 1.95
CA LYS A 73 3.11 -18.33 2.54
C LYS A 73 2.60 -16.90 2.73
N GLU A 74 2.62 -16.12 1.66
CA GLU A 74 2.26 -14.69 1.67
C GLU A 74 0.85 -14.46 2.21
N ALA A 75 -0.14 -15.22 1.76
CA ALA A 75 -1.51 -15.10 2.26
C ALA A 75 -1.64 -15.35 3.77
N GLU A 76 -0.89 -16.33 4.31
CA GLU A 76 -0.87 -16.58 5.77
C GLU A 76 -0.13 -15.46 6.52
N ALA A 77 0.89 -14.86 5.90
CA ALA A 77 1.63 -13.73 6.46
C ALA A 77 0.72 -12.49 6.59
N LEU A 78 -0.04 -12.18 5.54
CA LEU A 78 -1.00 -11.07 5.51
C LEU A 78 -2.14 -11.27 6.52
N GLU A 79 -2.77 -12.45 6.56
CA GLU A 79 -3.81 -12.77 7.54
C GLU A 79 -3.28 -12.65 8.99
N LYS A 80 -1.99 -12.97 9.20
CA LYS A 80 -1.36 -12.83 10.50
C LYS A 80 -1.09 -11.37 10.85
N ILE A 81 -0.66 -10.55 9.89
CA ILE A 81 -0.47 -9.10 10.07
C ILE A 81 -1.78 -8.45 10.51
N GLU A 82 -2.88 -8.72 9.79
CA GLU A 82 -4.22 -8.18 10.07
C GLU A 82 -4.68 -8.47 11.51
N LYS A 83 -4.32 -9.64 12.05
CA LYS A 83 -4.66 -10.02 13.43
C LYS A 83 -3.74 -9.43 14.49
N LEU A 84 -2.52 -9.05 14.12
CA LEU A 84 -1.51 -8.55 15.06
C LEU A 84 -1.60 -7.03 15.23
N ILE A 85 -2.08 -6.31 14.22
CA ILE A 85 -2.28 -4.87 14.25
C ILE A 85 -3.74 -4.59 14.68
N PRO A 86 -3.96 -3.97 15.86
CA PRO A 86 -5.31 -3.56 16.24
C PRO A 86 -5.84 -2.51 15.26
N ASP A 87 -7.10 -2.67 14.84
CA ASP A 87 -7.76 -1.74 13.92
C ASP A 87 -6.99 -1.56 12.59
N TYR A 88 -6.67 -2.70 11.97
CA TYR A 88 -5.86 -2.76 10.75
C TYR A 88 -6.41 -1.89 9.62
N ASP A 89 -7.74 -1.81 9.46
CA ASP A 89 -8.39 -0.99 8.43
C ASP A 89 -8.08 0.50 8.63
N ASN A 90 -8.23 1.02 9.85
CA ASN A 90 -7.90 2.42 10.14
C ASN A 90 -6.39 2.67 10.05
N PHE A 91 -5.57 1.70 10.48
CA PHE A 91 -4.12 1.78 10.32
C PHE A 91 -3.72 1.91 8.85
N LEU A 92 -4.28 1.08 7.96
CA LEU A 92 -4.02 1.19 6.53
C LEU A 92 -4.50 2.54 6.00
N ALA A 93 -5.72 2.97 6.33
CA ALA A 93 -6.24 4.27 5.90
C ALA A 93 -5.31 5.43 6.30
N GLU A 94 -4.71 5.40 7.48
CA GLU A 94 -3.70 6.38 7.91
C GLU A 94 -2.43 6.31 7.05
N VAL A 95 -1.95 5.11 6.70
CA VAL A 95 -0.78 4.95 5.82
C VAL A 95 -1.05 5.55 4.43
N PHE A 96 -2.20 5.25 3.84
CA PHE A 96 -2.61 5.81 2.54
C PHE A 96 -2.74 7.34 2.60
N ALA A 97 -3.37 7.88 3.65
CA ALA A 97 -3.51 9.32 3.83
C ALA A 97 -2.15 10.03 4.02
N ASN A 98 -1.24 9.43 4.80
CA ASN A 98 0.11 9.97 4.97
C ASN A 98 0.91 9.94 3.66
N PHE A 99 0.83 8.84 2.90
CA PHE A 99 1.48 8.74 1.59
C PHE A 99 0.94 9.80 0.62
N HIS A 100 -0.37 9.96 0.58
CA HIS A 100 -1.05 10.99 -0.21
C HIS A 100 -0.53 12.39 0.11
N ASP A 101 -0.57 12.78 1.39
CA ASP A 101 -0.16 14.11 1.83
C ASP A 101 1.34 14.35 1.57
N GLU A 102 2.19 13.34 1.79
CA GLU A 102 3.62 13.41 1.48
C GLU A 102 3.88 13.55 -0.01
N TYR A 103 3.17 12.81 -0.85
CA TYR A 103 3.32 12.88 -2.29
C TYR A 103 2.95 14.28 -2.81
N LEU A 104 1.77 14.78 -2.44
CA LEU A 104 1.31 16.12 -2.86
C LEU A 104 2.15 17.25 -2.29
N ALA A 105 2.70 17.11 -1.07
CA ALA A 105 3.57 18.13 -0.48
C ALA A 105 4.94 18.18 -1.16
N ASN A 106 5.47 17.05 -1.64
CA ASN A 106 6.77 16.95 -2.30
C ASN A 106 6.72 17.14 -3.82
N MET A 107 5.52 17.26 -4.40
CA MET A 107 5.26 17.63 -5.79
C MET A 107 5.65 19.08 -6.13
N GLU A 108 6.53 19.73 -5.36
CA GLU A 108 6.86 21.16 -5.51
C GLU A 108 7.00 21.58 -6.98
N LEU A 109 6.06 22.47 -7.32
CA LEU A 109 5.75 23.03 -8.62
C LEU A 109 7.01 23.50 -9.34
N PRO A 110 7.15 23.26 -10.67
CA PRO A 110 8.19 23.93 -11.43
C PRO A 110 8.03 25.45 -11.26
N GLU A 111 9.02 26.11 -10.66
CA GLU A 111 9.15 27.59 -10.64
C GLU A 111 9.22 28.18 -12.05
#